data_AF-A0A535P064-F1
#
_entry.id   AF-A0A535P064-F1
#
_cell.length_a   1.000
_cell.length_b   1.000
_cell.length_c   1.000
_cell.angle_alpha   90.00
_cell.angle_beta   90.00
_cell.angle_gamma   90.00
#
_symmetry.space_group_name_H-M   'P 1'
#
loop_
_entity.id
_entity.type
_entity.pdbx_description
1 polymer ?
#
loop_
_entity_poly.entity_id
_entity_poly.type
_entity_poly.pdbx_seq_one_letter_code
_entity_poly.pdbx_strand_id
1 'polypeptide(L)' 'MDGRRTARELPPVTERELAARARGLSSAYIPGGDDPELERTKRTEARYMRLLIGMVLLIVGSGLIVSLVGLALAAGVGK' A
#
# COMPACT_ATOMS: atom_id res chain seq x y z
N MET A 1 -14.51 -49.59 -16.31
CA MET A 1 -13.76 -48.34 -16.54
C MET A 1 -14.68 -47.20 -16.10
N ASP A 2 -14.52 -46.74 -14.86
CA ASP A 2 -15.45 -45.81 -14.21
C ASP A 2 -15.06 -44.37 -14.54
N GLY A 3 -15.86 -43.72 -15.40
CA GLY A 3 -15.71 -42.32 -15.79
C GLY A 3 -16.12 -41.31 -14.71
N ARG A 4 -16.32 -41.74 -13.46
CA ARG A 4 -16.68 -40.89 -12.32
C ARG A 4 -15.48 -40.25 -11.63
N ARG A 5 -14.64 -39.54 -12.40
CA ARG A 5 -14.08 -38.32 -11.83
C ARG A 5 -15.21 -37.31 -11.83
N THR A 6 -16.07 -37.42 -10.82
CA THR A 6 -17.01 -36.39 -10.46
C THR A 6 -16.28 -35.06 -10.59
N ALA A 7 -16.80 -34.19 -11.45
CA ALA A 7 -16.44 -32.80 -11.45
C ALA A 7 -16.48 -32.38 -9.98
N ARG A 8 -15.30 -32.20 -9.39
CA ARG A 8 -15.11 -31.82 -7.99
C ARG A 8 -16.11 -30.70 -7.75
N GLU A 9 -17.15 -30.96 -6.97
CA GLU A 9 -18.23 -30.02 -6.65
C GLU A 9 -17.56 -28.72 -6.22
N LEU A 10 -17.42 -27.79 -7.16
CA LEU A 10 -16.88 -26.49 -6.87
C LEU A 10 -17.97 -25.81 -6.04
N PRO A 11 -17.64 -25.26 -4.87
CA PRO A 11 -18.62 -24.56 -4.06
C PRO A 11 -19.33 -23.52 -4.93
N PRO A 12 -20.65 -23.31 -4.74
CA PRO A 12 -21.41 -22.39 -5.56
C PRO A 12 -20.76 -21.01 -5.50
N VAL A 13 -20.54 -20.40 -6.68
CA VAL A 13 -19.95 -19.07 -6.79
C VAL A 13 -20.80 -18.11 -5.95
N THR A 14 -20.18 -17.52 -4.94
CA THR A 14 -20.92 -16.68 -4.00
C THR A 14 -21.19 -15.31 -4.61
N GLU A 15 -22.22 -14.61 -4.15
CA GLU A 15 -22.48 -13.21 -4.57
C GLU A 15 -21.26 -12.30 -4.33
N ARG A 16 -20.46 -12.61 -3.30
CA ARG A 16 -19.20 -11.90 -3.01
C ARG A 16 -18.16 -12.12 -4.09
N GLU A 17 -18.01 -13.33 -4.63
CA GLU A 17 -17.08 -13.61 -5.72
C GLU A 17 -17.52 -12.96 -7.04
N LEU A 18 -18.83 -12.92 -7.30
CA LEU A 18 -19.40 -12.20 -8.43
C LEU A 18 -19.11 -10.69 -8.33
N ALA A 19 -19.33 -10.09 -7.16
CA ALA A 19 -19.04 -8.68 -6.91
C ALA A 19 -17.53 -8.37 -6.99
N ALA A 20 -16.68 -9.30 -6.55
CA ALA A 20 -15.24 -9.16 -6.63
C ALA A 20 -14.73 -9.21 -8.09
N ARG A 21 -15.22 -10.16 -8.88
CA ARG A 21 -14.94 -10.21 -10.33
C ARG A 21 -15.42 -8.96 -11.05
N ALA A 22 -16.59 -8.43 -10.70
CA ALA A 22 -17.10 -7.18 -11.26
C ALA A 22 -16.18 -5.98 -10.97
N ARG A 23 -15.42 -6.01 -9.88
CA ARG A 23 -14.41 -5.00 -9.52
C ARG A 23 -13.02 -5.30 -10.11
N GLY A 24 -12.89 -6.36 -10.91
CA GLY A 24 -11.62 -6.80 -11.48
C GLY A 24 -10.68 -7.50 -10.48
N LEU A 25 -11.21 -7.94 -9.33
CA LEU A 25 -10.44 -8.69 -8.33
C LEU A 25 -10.40 -10.18 -8.70
N SER A 26 -9.27 -10.83 -8.44
CA SER A 26 -9.05 -12.25 -8.74
C SER A 26 -9.82 -13.19 -7.79
N SER A 27 -10.11 -12.72 -6.57
CA SER A 27 -10.98 -13.41 -5.60
C SER A 27 -11.76 -12.41 -4.75
N ALA A 28 -12.79 -12.89 -4.05
CA ALA A 28 -13.47 -12.10 -3.03
C ALA A 28 -12.53 -11.82 -1.86
N TYR A 29 -12.54 -10.59 -1.35
CA TYR A 29 -11.83 -10.25 -0.12
C TYR A 29 -12.39 -11.08 1.04
N ILE A 30 -11.55 -11.93 1.62
CA ILE A 30 -11.86 -12.72 2.81
C ILE A 30 -11.04 -12.13 3.97
N PRO A 31 -11.67 -11.58 5.00
CA PRO A 31 -10.96 -11.10 6.18
C PRO A 31 -10.16 -12.25 6.81
N GLY A 32 -8.85 -12.07 6.97
CA GLY A 32 -7.94 -13.11 7.49
C GLY A 32 -7.57 -14.21 6.48
N GLY A 33 -7.98 -14.10 5.21
CA GLY A 33 -7.51 -14.96 4.12
C GLY A 33 -6.21 -14.44 3.50
N ASP A 34 -5.52 -15.31 2.76
CA ASP A 34 -4.36 -14.91 1.95
C ASP A 34 -4.80 -14.08 0.73
N ASP A 35 -4.17 -12.93 0.53
CA ASP A 35 -4.35 -12.09 -0.66
C ASP A 35 -3.63 -12.74 -1.84
N PRO A 36 -4.32 -13.11 -2.93
CA PRO A 36 -3.68 -13.70 -4.11
C PRO A 36 -2.72 -12.75 -4.83
N GLU A 37 -2.83 -11.42 -4.62
CA GLU A 37 -2.02 -10.39 -5.28
C GLU A 37 -1.09 -9.65 -4.29
N LEU A 38 -0.79 -10.29 -3.15
CA LEU A 38 -0.04 -9.68 -2.05
C LEU A 38 1.28 -9.02 -2.49
N GLU A 39 2.02 -9.64 -3.42
CA GLU A 39 3.28 -9.11 -3.94
C GLU A 39 3.13 -7.84 -4.78
N ARG A 40 2.04 -7.73 -5.53
CA ARG A 40 1.74 -6.54 -6.33
C ARG A 40 1.33 -5.38 -5.41
N THR A 41 0.54 -5.68 -4.38
CA THR A 41 0.15 -4.73 -3.34
C THR A 41 1.38 -4.21 -2.60
N LYS A 42 2.27 -5.10 -2.13
CA LYS A 42 3.52 -4.74 -1.43
C LYS A 42 4.43 -3.81 -2.24
N ARG A 43 4.59 -4.05 -3.54
CA ARG A 43 5.41 -3.17 -4.41
C ARG A 43 4.83 -1.76 -4.51
N THR A 44 3.51 -1.66 -4.60
CA THR A 44 2.81 -0.39 -4.69
C THR A 44 2.90 0.36 -3.35
N GLU A 45 2.71 -0.36 -2.25
CA GLU A 45 2.83 0.16 -0.89
C GLU A 45 4.23 0.69 -0.59
N ALA A 46 5.29 -0.03 -0.99
CA ALA A 46 6.67 0.41 -0.82
C ALA A 46 6.96 1.76 -1.51
N ARG A 47 6.33 2.02 -2.67
CA ARG A 47 6.47 3.32 -3.37
C ARG A 47 5.82 4.45 -2.58
N TYR A 48 4.62 4.24 -2.06
CA TYR A 48 3.93 5.24 -1.24
C TYR A 48 4.64 5.48 0.09
N MET A 49 5.16 4.43 0.72
CA MET A 49 5.95 4.57 1.94
C MET A 49 7.21 5.42 1.71
N ARG A 50 7.92 5.23 0.58
CA ARG A 50 9.08 6.07 0.22
C ARG A 50 8.69 7.53 0.01
N LEU A 51 7.57 7.79 -0.66
CA LEU A 51 7.05 9.15 -0.82
C LEU A 51 6.72 9.80 0.52
N LEU A 52 6.04 9.06 1.40
CA LEU A 52 5.70 9.54 2.74
C LEU A 52 6.95 9.89 3.55
N ILE A 53 7.95 9.00 3.56
CA ILE A 53 9.23 9.26 4.24
C ILE A 53 9.92 10.48 3.62
N GLY A 54 9.94 10.60 2.29
CA GLY A 54 10.51 11.76 1.60
C GLY A 54 9.82 13.08 1.98
N MET A 55 8.49 13.09 2.08
CA MET A 55 7.73 14.27 2.51
C MET A 55 8.06 14.66 3.96
N VAL A 56 8.14 13.68 4.87
CA VAL A 56 8.51 13.93 6.27
C VAL A 56 9.91 14.54 6.36
N LEU A 57 10.89 13.95 5.67
CA LEU A 57 12.26 14.46 5.64
C LEU A 57 12.33 15.88 5.05
N LEU A 58 11.54 16.17 4.02
CA LEU A 58 11.48 17.49 3.41
C LEU A 58 10.93 18.54 4.39
N ILE A 59 9.83 18.22 5.09
CA ILE A 59 9.21 19.13 6.06
C ILE A 59 10.19 19.39 7.23
N VAL A 60 10.70 18.34 7.86
CA VAL A 60 11.63 18.47 8.99
C VAL A 60 12.93 19.15 8.57
N GLY A 61 13.48 18.75 7.43
CA GLY A 61 14.70 19.34 6.87
C GLY A 61 14.54 20.81 6.54
N SER A 62 13.41 21.21 5.96
CA SER A 62 13.13 22.63 5.66
C SER A 62 13.05 23.47 6.94
N GLY A 63 12.41 22.96 8.00
CA GLY A 63 12.35 23.63 9.30
C GLY A 63 13.73 23.80 9.94
N LEU A 64 14.59 22.78 9.83
CA LEU A 64 15.99 22.85 10.28
C LEU A 64 16.78 23.92 9.50
N ILE A 65 16.67 23.94 8.16
CA ILE A 65 17.37 24.92 7.33
C ILE A 65 16.95 26.34 7.70
N VAL A 66 15.64 26.60 7.81
CA VAL A 66 15.12 27.92 8.21
C VAL A 66 15.63 28.32 9.59
N SER A 67 15.66 27.39 10.55
CA SER A 67 16.16 27.66 11.90
C SER A 67 17.65 27.99 11.91
N LEU A 68 18.46 27.26 11.16
CA LEU A 68 19.91 27.50 11.04
C LEU A 68 20.19 28.86 10.37
N VAL A 69 19.46 29.19 9.31
CA VAL A 69 19.57 30.50 8.65
C VAL A 69 19.19 31.62 9.61
N GLY A 70 18.08 31.47 10.34
CA GLY A 70 17.66 32.44 11.35
C GLY A 70 18.72 32.65 12.43
N LEU A 71 19.32 31.56 12.94
CA LEU A 71 20.39 31.61 13.93
C LEU A 71 21.65 32.31 13.38
N ALA A 72 22.06 31.97 12.15
CA ALA A 72 23.24 32.56 11.52
C ALA A 72 23.06 34.08 11.30
N LEU A 73 21.87 34.50 10.87
CA LEU A 73 21.55 35.92 10.72
C LEU A 73 21.52 36.65 12.07
N ALA A 74 20.90 36.06 13.09
CA ALA A 74 20.88 36.64 14.44
C ALA A 74 22.30 36.79 15.02
N ALA A 75 23.17 35.80 14.82
CA ALA A 75 24.57 35.85 15.25
C ALA A 75 25.40 36.89 14.48
N GLY A 76 25.04 37.19 13.23
CA GLY A 76 25.69 38.22 12.41
C GLY A 76 25.22 39.65 12.67
N VAL A 77 23.95 39.83 13.06
CA VAL A 77 23.34 41.14 13.36
C VAL A 77 23.68 41.64 14.76
N GLY A 78 24.05 40.74 15.69
CA GLY A 78 24.46 41.09 17.06
C GLY A 78 25.90 41.55 17.23
N LYS A 79 26.65 41.76 16.14
CA LYS A 79 28.04 42.25 16.13
C LYS A 79 28.14 43.70 15.73
#